data_AF-A0AAE0KI33-F1
#
_entry.id   AF-A0AAE0KI33-F1
#
_cell.length_a   1.000
_cell.length_b   1.000
_cell.length_c   1.000
_cell.angle_alpha   90.00
_cell.angle_beta   90.00
_cell.angle_gamma   90.00
#
_symmetry.space_group_name_H-M   'P 1'
#
loop_
_entity.id
_entity.type
_entity.pdbx_description
1 polymer ?
#
loop_
_entity_poly.entity_id
_entity_poly.type
_entity_poly.pdbx_seq_one_letter_code
_entity_poly.pdbx_strand_id
1 'polypeptide(L)'
;MAAIVNGVPVTIAPTEGYVVDFDHPQQNSLIQAYWLFSVGNFLAFIFMLQRVYVKLVIQRRVQIEDGDFCGEKLYQRLAPQWWFQVMVWSVIFVVVCSSVAIMFAAIFACQPVAAAWDLTVTEFTCINRVALYEATAIIGAVTDLLVLAVPVPIVVTL
;
A
#
# COMPACT_ATOMS: atom_id res chain seq x y z
N MET A 1 12.34 -29.82 -23.24
CA MET A 1 11.41 -30.92 -23.54
C MET A 1 10.02 -30.34 -23.35
N ALA A 2 9.28 -30.06 -24.42
CA ALA A 2 7.95 -29.45 -24.31
C ALA A 2 6.95 -30.52 -23.87
N ALA A 3 6.14 -30.23 -22.85
CA ALA A 3 5.03 -31.10 -22.47
C ALA A 3 3.81 -30.74 -23.33
N ILE A 4 3.02 -31.74 -23.72
CA ILE A 4 1.78 -31.50 -24.46
C ILE A 4 0.62 -31.77 -23.51
N VAL A 5 -0.20 -30.74 -23.30
CA VAL A 5 -1.41 -30.83 -22.46
C VAL A 5 -2.61 -30.49 -23.34
N ASN A 6 -3.55 -31.42 -23.48
CA ASN A 6 -4.73 -31.28 -24.35
C ASN A 6 -4.39 -30.83 -25.80
N GLY A 7 -3.27 -31.30 -26.35
CA GLY A 7 -2.84 -30.96 -27.72
C GLY A 7 -2.13 -29.61 -27.88
N VAL A 8 -1.98 -28.83 -26.81
CA VAL A 8 -1.25 -27.56 -26.81
C VAL A 8 0.18 -27.78 -26.26
N PRO A 9 1.24 -27.38 -26.99
CA PRO A 9 2.59 -27.46 -26.48
C PRO A 9 2.79 -26.38 -25.40
N VAL A 10 3.10 -26.81 -24.19
CA VAL A 10 3.45 -25.93 -23.08
C VAL A 10 4.94 -25.97 -22.81
N THR A 11 5.48 -24.82 -22.39
CA THR A 11 6.91 -24.65 -22.12
C THR A 11 7.35 -25.35 -20.83
N ILE A 12 6.42 -25.58 -19.91
CA ILE A 12 6.63 -26.16 -18.57
C ILE A 12 5.55 -27.23 -18.31
N ALA A 13 5.94 -28.36 -17.73
CA ALA A 13 5.00 -29.40 -17.32
C ALA A 13 4.24 -28.98 -16.04
N PRO A 14 2.94 -29.31 -15.92
CA PRO A 14 2.15 -28.98 -14.73
C PRO A 14 2.64 -29.74 -13.50
N THR A 15 2.48 -29.14 -12.31
CA THR A 15 2.80 -29.76 -11.02
C THR A 15 1.84 -30.90 -10.70
N GLU A 16 2.29 -31.88 -9.89
CA GLU A 16 1.45 -33.02 -9.49
C GLU A 16 0.16 -32.54 -8.81
N GLY A 17 -1.00 -32.89 -9.40
CA GLY A 17 -2.32 -32.52 -8.90
C GLY A 17 -2.95 -31.26 -9.52
N TYR A 18 -2.24 -30.51 -10.37
CA TYR A 18 -2.82 -29.36 -11.07
C TYR A 18 -3.49 -29.78 -12.40
N VAL A 19 -4.83 -29.69 -12.45
CA VAL A 19 -5.59 -29.94 -13.68
C VAL A 19 -5.57 -28.69 -14.54
N VAL A 20 -4.94 -28.78 -15.72
CA VAL A 20 -4.89 -27.68 -16.69
C VAL A 20 -6.20 -27.65 -17.49
N ASP A 21 -7.04 -26.67 -17.18
CA ASP A 21 -8.23 -26.33 -17.94
C ASP A 21 -7.98 -25.01 -18.70
N PHE A 22 -8.10 -25.03 -20.03
CA PHE A 22 -7.92 -23.85 -20.87
C PHE A 22 -9.23 -23.09 -21.10
N ASP A 23 -10.38 -23.76 -20.97
CA ASP A 23 -11.69 -23.16 -21.17
C ASP A 23 -12.13 -22.37 -19.93
N HIS A 24 -11.79 -22.87 -18.73
CA HIS A 24 -12.05 -22.21 -17.45
C HIS A 24 -10.78 -22.15 -16.57
N PRO A 25 -9.83 -21.24 -16.86
CA PRO A 25 -8.58 -21.16 -16.12
C PRO A 25 -8.83 -20.81 -14.64
N GLN A 26 -8.17 -21.53 -13.73
CA GLN A 26 -8.22 -21.21 -12.30
C GLN A 26 -7.47 -19.91 -12.01
N GLN A 27 -8.18 -18.94 -11.45
CA GLN A 27 -7.69 -17.59 -11.22
C GLN A 27 -7.63 -17.29 -9.71
N ASN A 28 -6.53 -17.66 -9.06
CA ASN A 28 -6.38 -17.62 -7.60
C ASN A 28 -6.33 -16.20 -6.99
N SER A 29 -6.43 -15.13 -7.79
CA SER A 29 -6.30 -13.75 -7.29
C SER A 29 -7.21 -12.74 -7.98
N LEU A 30 -8.10 -13.16 -8.89
CA LEU A 30 -8.95 -12.19 -9.60
C LEU A 30 -10.08 -11.62 -8.75
N ILE A 31 -10.71 -12.43 -7.91
CA ILE A 31 -11.76 -11.94 -7.00
C ILE A 31 -11.17 -10.94 -5.99
N GLN A 32 -10.02 -11.26 -5.40
CA GLN A 32 -9.34 -10.38 -4.44
C GLN A 32 -8.85 -9.09 -5.09
N ALA A 33 -8.27 -9.17 -6.29
CA ALA A 33 -7.90 -7.98 -7.06
C ALA A 33 -9.12 -7.11 -7.40
N TYR A 34 -10.24 -7.73 -7.80
CA TYR A 34 -11.47 -7.01 -8.14
C TYR A 34 -12.03 -6.22 -6.95
N TRP A 35 -12.04 -6.81 -5.74
CA TRP A 35 -12.44 -6.12 -4.51
C TRP A 35 -11.51 -4.94 -4.19
N LEU A 36 -10.19 -5.12 -4.32
CA LEU A 36 -9.20 -4.11 -3.99
C LEU A 36 -9.23 -2.93 -4.99
N PHE A 37 -9.27 -3.23 -6.29
CA PHE A 37 -9.32 -2.20 -7.35
C PHE A 37 -10.66 -1.51 -7.49
N SER A 38 -11.77 -2.18 -7.18
CA SER A 38 -13.09 -1.57 -7.31
C SER A 38 -13.51 -0.91 -6.01
N VAL A 39 -13.67 -1.69 -4.94
CA VAL A 39 -14.21 -1.20 -3.67
C VAL A 39 -13.17 -0.41 -2.90
N GLY A 40 -11.93 -0.90 -2.85
CA GLY A 40 -10.83 -0.19 -2.20
C GLY A 40 -10.56 1.17 -2.84
N ASN A 41 -10.44 1.21 -4.17
CA ASN A 41 -10.21 2.46 -4.89
C ASN A 41 -11.40 3.44 -4.76
N PHE A 42 -12.64 2.93 -4.79
CA PHE A 42 -13.82 3.78 -4.63
C PHE A 42 -13.91 4.36 -3.21
N LEU A 43 -13.66 3.55 -2.19
CA LEU A 43 -13.62 3.99 -0.80
C LEU A 43 -12.50 5.02 -0.60
N ALA A 44 -11.30 4.74 -1.15
CA ALA A 44 -10.17 5.65 -1.12
C ALA A 44 -10.49 6.99 -1.80
N PHE A 45 -11.18 6.96 -2.94
CA PHE A 45 -11.63 8.17 -3.63
C PHE A 45 -12.63 8.97 -2.77
N ILE A 46 -13.57 8.32 -2.09
CA ILE A 46 -14.49 9.00 -1.16
C ILE A 46 -13.72 9.64 0.00
N PHE A 47 -12.75 8.93 0.61
CA PHE A 47 -11.92 9.50 1.68
C PHE A 47 -11.04 10.66 1.19
N MET A 48 -10.46 10.55 0.00
CA MET A 48 -9.73 11.65 -0.66
C MET A 48 -10.65 12.85 -0.91
N LEU A 49 -11.86 12.64 -1.43
CA LEU A 49 -12.84 13.70 -1.64
C LEU A 49 -13.29 14.33 -0.33
N GLN A 50 -13.50 13.53 0.73
CA GLN A 50 -13.79 14.03 2.07
C GLN A 50 -12.63 14.88 2.59
N ARG A 51 -11.38 14.44 2.39
CA ARG A 51 -10.16 15.18 2.78
C ARG A 51 -10.03 16.49 2.02
N VAL A 52 -10.32 16.50 0.71
CA VAL A 52 -10.33 17.70 -0.12
C VAL A 52 -11.45 18.64 0.31
N TYR A 53 -12.66 18.13 0.58
CA TYR A 53 -13.80 18.93 1.05
C TYR A 53 -13.49 19.65 2.37
N VAL A 54 -12.92 18.94 3.35
CA VAL A 54 -12.53 19.54 4.64
C VAL A 54 -11.42 20.60 4.44
N LYS A 55 -10.40 20.31 3.64
CA LYS A 55 -9.30 21.27 3.37
C LYS A 55 -9.78 22.51 2.61
N LEU A 56 -10.66 22.36 1.63
CA LEU A 56 -11.19 23.46 0.82
C LEU A 56 -12.25 24.29 1.55
N VAL A 57 -13.20 23.65 2.23
CA VAL A 57 -14.38 24.32 2.78
C VAL A 57 -14.19 24.73 4.23
N ILE A 58 -13.65 23.86 5.09
CA ILE A 58 -13.48 24.13 6.52
C ILE A 58 -12.18 24.88 6.78
N GLN A 59 -11.06 24.41 6.21
CA GLN A 59 -9.75 25.00 6.48
C GLN A 59 -9.41 26.17 5.53
N ARG A 60 -10.16 26.37 4.43
CA ARG A 60 -9.89 27.38 3.37
C ARG A 60 -8.40 27.45 2.96
N ARG A 61 -7.69 26.32 3.01
CA ARG A 61 -6.25 26.23 2.79
C ARG A 61 -5.97 24.98 1.96
N VAL A 62 -5.54 25.17 0.72
CA VAL A 62 -4.92 24.10 -0.08
C VAL A 62 -3.52 23.91 0.46
N GLN A 63 -3.32 22.88 1.28
CA GLN A 63 -1.98 22.45 1.64
C GLN A 63 -1.42 21.64 0.48
N ILE A 64 -0.52 22.25 -0.29
CA ILE A 64 0.32 21.56 -1.27
C ILE A 64 1.31 20.74 -0.43
N GLU A 65 1.13 19.42 -0.38
CA GLU A 65 1.99 18.52 0.41
C GLU A 65 3.37 18.27 -0.27
N ASP A 66 3.62 18.86 -1.44
CA ASP A 66 4.88 18.75 -2.17
C ASP A 66 5.52 20.14 -2.36
N GLY A 67 6.37 20.59 -1.43
CA GLY A 67 7.28 21.71 -1.72
C GLY A 67 7.75 22.65 -0.60
N ASP A 68 7.34 22.50 0.66
CA ASP A 68 7.72 23.49 1.70
C ASP A 68 8.65 22.93 2.79
N PHE A 69 9.85 22.50 2.37
CA PHE A 69 11.04 22.50 3.27
C PHE A 69 11.35 23.91 3.83
N CYS A 70 10.71 24.96 3.30
CA CYS A 70 10.76 26.32 3.85
C CYS A 70 9.74 26.56 4.98
N GLY A 71 8.62 25.81 5.02
CA GLY A 71 7.54 25.97 5.99
C GLY A 71 7.87 25.42 7.38
N GLU A 72 8.73 24.40 7.46
CA GLU A 72 9.07 23.73 8.72
C GLU A 72 9.68 24.70 9.75
N LYS A 73 10.53 25.64 9.31
CA LYS A 73 11.14 26.66 10.19
C LYS A 73 10.16 27.73 10.66
N LEU A 74 9.13 28.06 9.88
CA LEU A 74 8.10 29.04 10.28
C LEU A 74 7.03 28.39 11.17
N TYR A 75 6.70 27.13 10.88
CA TYR A 75 5.72 26.34 11.62
C TYR A 75 6.21 25.96 13.03
N GLN A 76 7.47 25.54 13.16
CA GLN A 76 8.12 25.31 14.45
C GLN A 76 8.16 26.56 15.34
N ARG A 77 8.09 27.76 14.73
CA ARG A 77 8.04 29.03 15.46
C ARG A 77 6.63 29.50 15.82
N LEU A 78 5.61 29.07 15.07
CA LEU A 78 4.21 29.45 15.34
C LEU A 78 3.54 28.58 16.41
N ALA A 79 4.00 27.33 16.60
CA ALA A 79 3.50 26.40 17.61
C ALA A 79 4.67 25.77 18.42
N PRO A 80 5.21 26.47 19.44
CA PRO A 80 6.34 26.01 20.25
C PRO A 80 5.97 24.95 21.30
N GLN A 81 4.84 24.24 21.14
CA GLN A 81 4.46 23.19 22.08
C GLN A 81 5.21 21.88 21.77
N TRP A 82 6.04 21.44 22.71
CA TRP A 82 6.88 20.25 22.56
C TRP A 82 6.08 18.97 22.27
N TRP A 83 4.88 18.83 22.85
CA TRP A 83 3.95 17.73 22.58
C TRP A 83 3.61 17.59 21.09
N PHE A 84 3.43 18.71 20.42
CA PHE A 84 3.06 18.75 19.01
C PHE A 84 4.21 18.38 18.09
N GLN A 85 5.42 18.81 18.43
CA GLN A 85 6.62 18.43 17.69
C GLN A 85 6.85 16.92 17.78
N VAL A 86 6.65 16.32 18.96
CA VAL A 86 6.75 14.85 19.15
C VAL A 86 5.72 14.10 18.30
N MET A 87 4.48 14.59 18.22
CA MET A 87 3.43 13.98 17.38
C MET A 87 3.72 14.09 15.88
N VAL A 88 4.24 15.22 15.41
CA VAL A 88 4.58 15.39 13.99
C VAL A 88 5.77 14.51 13.59
N TRP A 89 6.84 14.51 14.41
CA TRP A 89 8.01 13.68 14.14
C TRP A 89 7.71 12.17 14.19
N SER A 90 6.80 11.73 15.07
CA SER A 90 6.41 10.32 15.13
C SER A 90 5.65 9.88 13.87
N VAL A 91 4.76 10.72 13.34
CA VAL A 91 4.03 10.43 12.10
C VAL A 91 4.98 10.36 10.90
N ILE A 92 5.91 11.31 10.78
CA ILE A 92 6.94 11.30 9.72
C ILE A 92 7.77 10.02 9.79
N PHE A 93 8.23 9.63 10.97
CA PHE A 93 8.99 8.40 11.16
C PHE A 93 8.21 7.15 10.72
N VAL A 94 6.93 7.04 11.11
CA VAL A 94 6.07 5.91 10.73
C VAL A 94 5.90 5.79 9.22
N VAL A 95 5.67 6.91 8.52
CA VAL A 95 5.50 6.93 7.05
C VAL A 95 6.78 6.52 6.32
N VAL A 96 7.93 7.03 6.77
CA VAL A 96 9.23 6.68 6.17
C VAL A 96 9.56 5.20 6.40
N CYS A 97 9.37 4.72 7.64
CA CYS A 97 9.63 3.31 7.97
C CYS A 97 8.72 2.34 7.21
N SER A 98 7.42 2.65 7.08
CA SER A 98 6.51 1.79 6.33
C SER A 98 6.87 1.74 4.84
N SER A 99 7.25 2.88 4.24
CA SER A 99 7.69 2.95 2.84
C SER A 99 8.91 2.09 2.57
N VAL A 100 9.91 2.15 3.45
CA VAL A 100 11.13 1.34 3.36
C VAL A 100 10.82 -0.15 3.55
N ALA A 101 9.95 -0.50 4.50
CA ALA A 101 9.57 -1.88 4.75
C ALA A 101 8.84 -2.52 3.55
N ILE A 102 7.91 -1.79 2.92
CA ILE A 102 7.18 -2.26 1.74
C ILE A 102 8.13 -2.47 0.56
N MET A 103 9.10 -1.56 0.36
CA MET A 103 10.12 -1.71 -0.66
C MET A 103 10.93 -3.01 -0.48
N PHE A 104 11.38 -3.29 0.74
CA PHE A 104 12.11 -4.53 1.02
C PHE A 104 11.23 -5.78 0.86
N ALA A 105 9.97 -5.72 1.29
CA ALA A 105 9.01 -6.82 1.12
C ALA A 105 8.71 -7.11 -0.35
N ALA A 106 8.69 -6.09 -1.20
CA ALA A 106 8.52 -6.24 -2.65
C ALA A 106 9.76 -6.84 -3.34
N ILE A 107 10.96 -6.45 -2.92
CA ILE A 107 12.22 -6.98 -3.47
C ILE A 107 12.43 -8.44 -3.04
N PHE A 108 12.19 -8.76 -1.77
CA PHE A 108 12.36 -10.09 -1.20
C PHE A 108 11.04 -10.88 -1.12
N ALA A 109 10.16 -10.68 -2.09
CA ALA A 109 8.83 -11.30 -2.10
C ALA A 109 8.87 -12.84 -2.16
N CYS A 110 9.94 -13.44 -2.70
CA CYS A 110 10.14 -14.88 -2.78
C CYS A 110 11.48 -15.30 -2.17
N GLN A 111 11.50 -16.45 -1.52
CA GLN A 111 12.74 -17.15 -1.14
C GLN A 111 12.85 -18.43 -1.97
N PRO A 112 13.90 -18.57 -2.82
CA PRO A 112 14.89 -17.57 -3.21
C PRO A 112 14.30 -16.47 -4.13
N VAL A 113 14.93 -15.29 -4.15
CA VAL A 113 14.49 -14.14 -4.98
C VAL A 113 14.43 -14.51 -6.47
N ALA A 114 15.29 -15.42 -6.92
CA ALA A 114 15.33 -15.90 -8.30
C ALA A 114 14.01 -16.53 -8.78
N ALA A 115 13.22 -17.12 -7.87
CA ALA A 115 11.92 -17.71 -8.21
C ALA A 115 10.89 -16.66 -8.69
N ALA A 116 11.16 -15.36 -8.51
CA ALA A 116 10.29 -14.30 -9.00
C ALA A 116 10.33 -14.14 -10.54
N TRP A 117 11.45 -14.50 -11.18
CA TRP A 117 11.63 -14.38 -12.64
C TRP A 117 12.03 -15.69 -13.32
N ASP A 118 12.56 -16.66 -12.58
CA ASP A 118 12.95 -17.97 -13.10
C ASP A 118 11.96 -19.04 -12.65
N LEU A 119 11.13 -19.48 -13.59
CA LEU A 119 10.09 -20.51 -13.38
C LEU A 119 10.66 -21.93 -13.30
N THR A 120 11.97 -22.12 -13.51
CA THR A 120 12.62 -23.45 -13.42
C THR A 120 12.93 -23.87 -11.98
N VAL A 121 12.86 -22.92 -11.04
CA VAL A 121 13.03 -23.18 -9.60
C VAL A 121 11.70 -23.68 -9.04
N THR A 122 11.61 -24.98 -8.73
CA THR A 122 10.37 -25.62 -8.24
C THR A 122 10.22 -25.59 -6.72
N GLU A 123 11.31 -25.45 -5.98
CA GLU A 123 11.29 -25.25 -4.52
C GLU A 123 11.33 -23.75 -4.20
N PHE A 124 10.15 -23.16 -4.05
CA PHE A 124 10.03 -21.75 -3.68
C PHE A 124 8.86 -21.52 -2.72
N THR A 125 9.05 -20.54 -1.85
CA THR A 125 7.98 -19.99 -1.02
C THR A 125 7.90 -18.49 -1.27
N CYS A 126 6.79 -18.04 -1.85
CA CYS A 126 6.53 -16.63 -2.14
C CYS A 126 5.47 -16.07 -1.21
N ILE A 127 5.62 -14.80 -0.84
CA ILE A 127 4.61 -14.04 -0.10
C ILE A 127 3.37 -13.84 -0.97
N ASN A 128 2.19 -13.86 -0.34
CA ASN A 128 0.95 -13.61 -1.04
C ASN A 128 0.87 -12.13 -1.44
N ARG A 129 0.77 -11.87 -2.74
CA ARG A 129 0.68 -10.51 -3.30
C ARG A 129 -0.51 -9.73 -2.73
N VAL A 130 -1.64 -10.41 -2.55
CA VAL A 130 -2.86 -9.79 -2.01
C VAL A 130 -2.64 -9.38 -0.56
N ALA A 131 -2.01 -10.22 0.27
CA ALA A 131 -1.71 -9.89 1.65
C ALA A 131 -0.78 -8.66 1.77
N LEU A 132 0.18 -8.53 0.86
CA LEU A 132 1.08 -7.37 0.82
C LEU A 132 0.36 -6.07 0.42
N TYR A 133 -0.55 -6.15 -0.56
CA TYR A 133 -1.38 -4.99 -0.95
C TYR A 133 -2.37 -4.60 0.14
N GLU A 134 -2.99 -5.58 0.81
CA GLU A 134 -3.91 -5.35 1.92
C GLU A 134 -3.20 -4.66 3.09
N ALA A 135 -2.00 -5.13 3.46
CA ALA A 135 -1.18 -4.50 4.50
C ALA A 135 -0.83 -3.04 4.15
N THR A 136 -0.49 -2.77 2.89
CA THR A 136 -0.18 -1.41 2.42
C THR A 136 -1.39 -0.48 2.55
N ALA A 137 -2.58 -0.96 2.18
CA ALA A 137 -3.81 -0.19 2.30
C ALA A 137 -4.16 0.12 3.76
N ILE A 138 -4.01 -0.85 4.66
CA ILE A 138 -4.26 -0.68 6.10
C ILE A 138 -3.30 0.34 6.70
N ILE A 139 -1.99 0.22 6.40
CA ILE A 139 -0.98 1.15 6.90
C ILE A 139 -1.30 2.58 6.42
N GLY A 140 -1.65 2.74 5.14
CA GLY A 140 -2.06 4.04 4.58
C GLY A 140 -3.24 4.65 5.33
N ALA A 141 -4.30 3.87 5.57
CA ALA A 141 -5.48 4.33 6.31
C ALA A 141 -5.14 4.72 7.76
N VAL A 142 -4.28 3.96 8.44
CA VAL A 142 -3.83 4.28 9.81
C VAL A 142 -3.03 5.57 9.83
N THR A 143 -2.10 5.76 8.89
CA THR A 143 -1.32 7.00 8.79
C THR A 143 -2.21 8.21 8.53
N ASP A 144 -3.28 8.05 7.75
CA ASP A 144 -4.26 9.11 7.51
C ASP A 144 -5.04 9.48 8.78
N LEU A 145 -5.49 8.49 9.55
CA LEU A 145 -6.17 8.74 10.84
C LEU A 145 -5.25 9.46 11.84
N LEU A 146 -3.97 9.10 11.87
CA LEU A 146 -2.98 9.76 12.73
C LEU A 146 -2.80 11.22 12.33
N VAL A 147 -2.64 11.52 11.04
CA VAL A 147 -2.52 12.90 10.54
C VAL A 147 -3.77 13.73 10.87
N LEU A 148 -4.96 13.13 10.78
CA LEU A 148 -6.22 13.79 11.14
C LEU A 148 -6.35 14.07 12.65
N ALA A 149 -5.74 13.25 13.49
CA ALA A 149 -5.76 13.42 14.94
C ALA A 149 -4.81 14.54 15.44
N VAL A 150 -3.73 14.86 14.69
CA VAL A 150 -2.73 15.87 15.04
C VAL A 150 -3.31 17.25 15.42
N PRO A 151 -4.27 17.84 14.67
CA PRO A 151 -4.83 19.15 15.01
C PRO A 151 -5.95 19.13 16.07
N VAL A 152 -6.54 17.97 16.39
CA VAL A 152 -7.68 17.85 17.31
C VAL A 152 -7.42 18.44 18.70
N PRO A 153 -6.31 18.13 19.40
CA PRO A 153 -6.08 18.67 20.74
C PRO A 153 -6.01 20.20 20.76
N ILE A 154 -5.50 20.84 19.71
CA ILE A 154 -5.41 22.31 19.63
C ILE A 154 -6.80 22.94 19.55
N VAL A 155 -7.71 22.33 18.78
CA VAL A 155 -9.09 22.83 18.60
C VAL A 155 -9.92 22.62 19.86
N VAL A 156 -9.70 21.53 20.59
CA VAL A 156 -10.43 21.24 21.84
C VAL A 156 -9.93 22.10 23.02
N THR A 157 -8.70 22.62 22.94
CA THR A 157 -8.12 23.50 23.97
C THR A 157 -8.39 25.00 23.77
N LEU A 158 -9.06 25.40 22.69
CA LEU A 158 -9.52 26.78 22.43
C LEU A 158 -10.90 27.02 23.04
#